data_AF-A0A662GKJ8-F1
#
_entry.id   AF-A0A662GKJ8-F1
#
_cell.length_a   1.000
_cell.length_b   1.000
_cell.length_c   1.000
_cell.angle_alpha   90.00
_cell.angle_beta   90.00
_cell.angle_gamma   90.00
#
_symmetry.space_group_name_H-M   'P 1'
#
loop_
_entity.id
_entity.type
_entity.pdbx_description
1 polymer ?
#
loop_
_entity_poly.entity_id
_entity_poly.type
_entity_poly.pdbx_seq_one_letter_code
_entity_poly.pdbx_strand_id
1 'polypeptide(L)'
;MKFFWLIPLKLAGSSIPRTEQDLERLRRTGIKAIVILVEEHELLVPIEVYREIGFEILWIPIRDMTAPTLYTLEKIVKWIKQKIDEDKPVLVHCYGGLGRTGTILAAYLVYEGWDPIKAIDYVRSIQPGAIQTTAQYATVIEFAEYMSMINR
;
A
#
# COMPACT_ATOMS: atom_id res chain seq x y z
N MET A 1 9.50 -8.39 11.06
CA MET A 1 8.49 -7.75 10.18
C MET A 1 8.35 -8.56 8.90
N LYS A 2 7.14 -8.73 8.37
CA LYS A 2 6.91 -9.39 7.07
C LYS A 2 7.02 -8.35 5.96
N PHE A 3 7.91 -8.54 4.99
CA PHE A 3 8.15 -7.64 3.86
C PHE A 3 8.14 -8.45 2.56
N PHE A 4 7.59 -7.89 1.49
CA PHE A 4 7.58 -8.51 0.17
C PHE A 4 7.50 -7.47 -0.94
N TRP A 5 8.11 -7.76 -2.09
CA TRP A 5 7.93 -6.98 -3.31
C TRP A 5 6.68 -7.44 -4.04
N LEU A 6 5.80 -6.50 -4.41
CA LEU A 6 4.75 -6.74 -5.39
C LEU A 6 5.31 -6.60 -6.82
N ILE A 7 6.05 -5.51 -7.03
CA ILE A 7 6.80 -5.21 -8.25
C ILE A 7 8.25 -5.04 -7.82
N PRO A 8 9.17 -5.91 -8.26
CA PRO A 8 10.57 -5.88 -7.83
C PRO A 8 11.17 -4.49 -7.95
N LEU A 9 11.79 -4.03 -6.85
CA LEU A 9 12.48 -2.74 -6.75
C LEU A 9 11.59 -1.50 -7.02
N LYS A 10 10.26 -1.63 -7.06
CA LYS A 10 9.35 -0.50 -7.32
C LYS A 10 8.25 -0.37 -6.26
N LEU A 11 7.55 -1.46 -5.95
CA LEU A 11 6.41 -1.43 -5.05
C LEU A 11 6.43 -2.65 -4.12
N ALA A 12 6.40 -2.40 -2.82
CA ALA A 12 6.44 -3.40 -1.77
C ALA A 12 5.26 -3.27 -0.79
N GLY A 13 4.97 -4.37 -0.10
CA GLY A 13 4.08 -4.40 1.06
C GLY A 13 4.81 -4.90 2.31
N SER A 14 4.39 -4.44 3.49
CA SER A 14 4.83 -5.03 4.75
C SER A 14 3.78 -4.98 5.86
N SER A 15 4.03 -5.76 6.92
CA SER A 15 3.47 -5.48 8.25
C SER A 15 4.10 -4.22 8.83
N ILE A 16 3.51 -3.69 9.91
CA ILE A 16 4.02 -2.50 10.59
C ILE A 16 5.49 -2.66 11.04
N PRO A 17 6.35 -1.67 10.79
CA PRO A 17 7.67 -1.58 11.43
C PRO A 17 7.51 -1.44 12.94
N ARG A 18 8.22 -2.26 13.72
CA ARG A 18 8.07 -2.27 15.19
C ARG A 18 9.14 -1.47 15.90
N THR A 19 10.27 -1.24 15.25
CA THR A 19 11.40 -0.49 15.81
C THR A 19 12.06 0.37 14.73
N GLU A 20 12.90 1.31 15.15
CA GLU A 20 13.75 2.09 14.24
C GLU A 20 14.66 1.19 13.39
N GLN A 21 15.15 0.07 13.94
CA GLN A 21 15.97 -0.88 13.17
C GLN A 21 15.18 -1.58 12.05
N ASP A 22 13.86 -1.78 12.20
CA ASP A 22 13.03 -2.26 11.09
C ASP A 22 12.97 -1.22 9.96
N LEU A 23 12.91 0.08 10.30
CA LEU A 23 12.93 1.18 9.33
C LEU A 23 14.29 1.30 8.62
N GLU A 24 15.40 1.19 9.35
CA GLU A 24 16.73 1.15 8.74
C GLU A 24 16.87 -0.02 7.75
N ARG A 25 16.33 -1.19 8.11
CA ARG A 25 16.32 -2.36 7.22
C ARG A 25 15.55 -2.08 5.94
N LEU A 26 14.39 -1.43 6.03
CA LEU A 26 13.64 -0.99 4.84
C LEU A 26 14.43 0.00 3.99
N ARG A 27 15.16 0.93 4.61
CA ARG A 27 15.99 1.88 3.87
C ARG A 27 17.10 1.16 3.09
N ARG A 28 17.71 0.12 3.68
CA ARG A 28 18.75 -0.71 3.06
C ARG A 28 18.23 -1.56 1.90
N THR A 29 16.92 -1.87 1.81
CA THR A 29 16.36 -2.55 0.63
C THR A 29 16.16 -1.62 -0.57
N GLY A 30 16.39 -0.32 -0.40
CA GLY A 30 16.23 0.69 -1.45
C GLY A 30 14.88 1.40 -1.43
N ILE A 31 13.98 1.10 -0.48
CA ILE A 31 12.76 1.88 -0.27
C ILE A 31 13.13 3.33 0.02
N LYS A 32 12.42 4.25 -0.64
CA LYS A 32 12.59 5.70 -0.50
C LYS A 32 11.31 6.39 -0.03
N ALA A 33 10.16 5.78 -0.22
CA ALA A 33 8.86 6.36 0.10
C ALA A 33 7.95 5.33 0.80
N ILE A 34 7.10 5.78 1.73
CA ILE A 34 6.23 4.92 2.52
C ILE A 34 4.80 5.48 2.55
N VAL A 35 3.84 4.62 2.21
CA VAL A 35 2.41 4.82 2.48
C VAL A 35 2.06 4.14 3.80
N ILE A 36 1.63 4.94 4.77
CA ILE A 36 1.22 4.49 6.11
C ILE A 36 -0.30 4.48 6.15
N LEU A 37 -0.90 3.31 6.42
CA LEU A 37 -2.35 3.12 6.44
C LEU A 37 -2.95 2.98 7.85
N VAL A 38 -2.10 2.88 8.87
CA VAL A 38 -2.54 2.72 10.25
C VAL A 38 -3.00 4.04 10.85
N GLU A 39 -3.93 3.96 11.79
CA GLU A 39 -4.33 5.08 12.64
C GLU A 39 -3.21 5.42 13.63
N GLU A 40 -3.21 6.64 14.16
CA GLU A 40 -2.14 7.13 15.06
C GLU A 40 -1.95 6.23 16.29
N HIS A 41 -3.06 5.77 16.88
CA HIS A 41 -3.03 4.87 18.04
C HIS A 41 -2.50 3.46 17.74
N GLU A 42 -2.37 3.09 16.46
CA GLU A 42 -1.78 1.82 16.02
C GLU A 42 -0.27 1.94 15.72
N LEU A 43 0.28 3.16 15.64
CA LEU A 43 1.71 3.38 15.36
C LEU A 43 2.58 2.87 16.50
N LEU A 44 3.60 2.09 16.16
CA LEU A 44 4.59 1.56 17.11
C LEU A 44 5.90 2.37 17.12
N VAL A 45 6.12 3.13 16.04
CA VAL A 45 7.27 4.02 15.88
C VAL A 45 6.70 5.39 15.45
N PRO A 46 7.08 6.50 16.10
CA PRO A 46 6.61 7.82 15.72
C PRO A 46 6.92 8.15 14.27
N ILE A 47 6.01 8.84 13.59
CA ILE A 47 6.16 9.19 12.18
C ILE A 47 7.38 10.09 11.91
N GLU A 48 7.81 10.85 12.92
CA GLU A 48 9.02 11.67 12.91
C GLU A 48 10.27 10.84 12.61
N VAL A 49 10.37 9.65 13.22
CA VAL A 49 11.50 8.73 13.03
C VAL A 49 11.56 8.22 11.58
N TYR A 50 10.41 7.99 10.94
CA TYR A 50 10.38 7.64 9.51
C TYR A 50 10.97 8.77 8.65
N ARG A 51 10.66 10.03 8.99
CA ARG A 51 11.17 11.20 8.26
C ARG A 51 12.66 11.42 8.53
N GLU A 52 13.12 11.23 9.76
CA GLU A 52 14.53 11.35 10.15
C GLU A 52 15.42 10.33 9.43
N ILE A 53 14.92 9.09 9.23
CA ILE A 53 15.59 8.07 8.41
C ILE A 53 15.63 8.45 6.92
N GLY A 54 14.79 9.40 6.50
CA GLY A 54 14.78 9.97 5.16
C GLY A 54 13.75 9.34 4.22
N PHE A 55 12.64 8.82 4.74
CA PHE A 55 11.51 8.41 3.91
C PHE A 55 10.61 9.59 3.53
N GLU A 56 10.18 9.62 2.27
CA GLU A 56 9.02 10.42 1.88
C GLU A 56 7.73 9.71 2.30
N ILE A 57 6.82 10.41 2.98
CA ILE A 57 5.67 9.77 3.63
C ILE A 57 4.36 10.28 3.05
N LEU A 58 3.47 9.34 2.73
CA LEU A 58 2.04 9.58 2.63
C LEU A 58 1.33 8.85 3.76
N TRP A 59 0.82 9.60 4.73
CA TRP A 59 0.02 9.03 5.82
C TRP A 59 -1.46 9.26 5.56
N ILE A 60 -2.19 8.18 5.29
CA ILE A 60 -3.64 8.18 5.10
C ILE A 60 -4.23 7.06 5.94
N PRO A 61 -4.67 7.35 7.18
CA PRO A 61 -5.26 6.36 8.06
C PRO A 61 -6.51 5.72 7.46
N ILE A 62 -6.58 4.40 7.52
CA ILE A 62 -7.76 3.60 7.17
C ILE A 62 -8.06 2.74 8.39
N ARG A 63 -9.29 2.84 8.91
CA ARG A 63 -9.74 2.04 10.06
C ARG A 63 -9.55 0.55 9.80
N ASP A 64 -9.08 -0.19 10.80
CA ASP A 64 -8.82 -1.61 10.62
C ASP A 64 -10.05 -2.40 10.16
N MET A 65 -9.82 -3.43 9.35
CA MET A 65 -10.85 -4.27 8.72
C MET A 65 -11.86 -3.55 7.80
N THR A 66 -11.72 -2.24 7.59
CA THR A 66 -12.55 -1.47 6.64
C THR A 66 -11.89 -1.36 5.26
N ALA A 67 -12.65 -0.86 4.29
CA ALA A 67 -12.18 -0.53 2.95
C ALA A 67 -11.96 0.99 2.81
N PRO A 68 -10.91 1.43 2.10
CA PRO A 68 -10.80 2.84 1.69
C PRO A 68 -11.93 3.23 0.75
N THR A 69 -12.23 4.53 0.66
CA THR A 69 -13.12 5.06 -0.38
C THR A 69 -12.41 5.10 -1.74
N LEU A 70 -13.17 5.19 -2.83
CA LEU A 70 -12.62 5.30 -4.19
C LEU A 70 -11.70 6.52 -4.36
N TYR A 71 -12.08 7.66 -3.80
CA TYR A 71 -11.24 8.87 -3.78
C TYR A 71 -9.92 8.65 -3.02
N THR A 72 -9.97 7.95 -1.88
CA THR A 72 -8.77 7.61 -1.11
C THR A 72 -7.88 6.64 -1.90
N LEU A 73 -8.45 5.64 -2.56
CA LEU A 73 -7.70 4.75 -3.45
C LEU A 73 -7.00 5.53 -4.55
N GLU A 74 -7.75 6.34 -5.31
CA GLU A 74 -7.23 7.16 -6.40
C GLU A 74 -6.05 8.03 -5.94
N LYS A 75 -6.23 8.74 -4.82
CA LYS A 75 -5.18 9.59 -4.24
C LYS A 75 -3.91 8.79 -3.91
N ILE A 76 -4.06 7.63 -3.28
CA ILE A 76 -2.92 6.79 -2.89
C ILE A 76 -2.21 6.23 -4.13
N VAL A 77 -2.95 5.64 -5.08
CA VAL A 77 -2.33 5.00 -6.26
C VAL A 77 -1.65 6.02 -7.17
N LYS A 78 -2.21 7.22 -7.33
CA LYS A 78 -1.57 8.33 -8.06
C LYS A 78 -0.28 8.77 -7.39
N TRP A 79 -0.27 8.88 -6.06
CA TRP A 79 0.95 9.21 -5.33
C TRP A 79 2.01 8.10 -5.44
N ILE A 80 1.61 6.82 -5.33
CA ILE A 80 2.52 5.69 -5.55
C ILE A 80 3.12 5.75 -6.96
N LYS A 81 2.28 5.95 -7.99
CA LYS A 81 2.72 6.06 -9.38
C LYS A 81 3.73 7.19 -9.56
N GLN A 82 3.43 8.38 -9.03
CA GLN A 82 4.33 9.52 -9.06
C GLN A 82 5.69 9.18 -8.45
N LYS A 83 5.74 8.53 -7.28
CA LYS A 83 7.01 8.17 -6.64
C LYS A 83 7.78 7.14 -7.44
N ILE A 84 7.10 6.15 -8.01
CA ILE A 84 7.74 5.16 -8.89
C ILE A 84 8.33 5.83 -10.14
N ASP A 85 7.62 6.79 -10.74
CA ASP A 85 8.11 7.56 -11.90
C ASP A 85 9.30 8.47 -11.55
N GLU A 86 9.45 8.86 -10.28
CA GLU A 86 10.61 9.56 -9.73
C GLU A 86 11.77 8.61 -9.31
N ASP A 87 11.74 7.34 -9.71
CA ASP A 87 12.70 6.29 -9.29
C ASP A 87 12.80 6.14 -7.75
N LYS A 88 11.66 6.27 -7.07
CA LYS A 88 11.53 6.11 -5.61
C LYS A 88 10.68 4.88 -5.29
N PRO A 89 11.30 3.74 -4.97
CA PRO A 89 10.58 2.54 -4.59
C PRO A 89 9.72 2.78 -3.35
N VAL A 90 8.46 2.38 -3.44
CA VAL A 90 7.43 2.66 -2.44
C VAL A 90 7.10 1.42 -1.63
N LEU A 91 6.97 1.57 -0.31
CA LEU A 91 6.41 0.58 0.58
C LEU A 91 5.00 1.00 1.02
N VAL A 92 4.05 0.07 1.03
CA VAL A 92 2.73 0.26 1.65
C VAL A 92 2.64 -0.62 2.89
N HIS A 93 2.28 -0.07 4.04
CA HIS A 93 2.03 -0.87 5.23
C HIS A 93 0.77 -0.47 5.99
N CYS A 94 0.14 -1.46 6.60
CA CYS A 94 -0.85 -1.30 7.66
C CYS A 94 -0.32 -2.00 8.93
N TYR A 95 -1.18 -2.50 9.81
CA TYR A 95 -0.73 -3.26 10.97
C TYR A 95 -0.17 -4.63 10.56
N GLY A 96 -0.99 -5.47 9.92
CA GLY A 96 -0.63 -6.85 9.55
C GLY A 96 0.02 -7.01 8.18
N GLY A 97 -0.08 -6.01 7.29
CA GLY A 97 0.38 -6.14 5.90
C GLY A 97 -0.46 -7.09 5.06
N LEU A 98 -1.77 -7.15 5.33
CA LEU A 98 -2.71 -8.10 4.71
C LEU A 98 -3.91 -7.38 4.07
N GLY A 99 -4.89 -6.94 4.87
CA GLY A 99 -6.14 -6.35 4.38
C GLY A 99 -5.96 -5.00 3.71
N ARG A 100 -5.74 -3.94 4.51
CA ARG A 100 -5.54 -2.56 4.02
C ARG A 100 -4.40 -2.48 3.01
N THR A 101 -3.23 -3.03 3.33
CA THR A 101 -2.07 -3.09 2.41
C THR A 101 -2.43 -3.80 1.11
N GLY A 102 -3.00 -5.02 1.17
CA GLY A 102 -3.35 -5.77 -0.04
C GLY A 102 -4.37 -5.04 -0.91
N THR A 103 -5.32 -4.33 -0.30
CA THR A 103 -6.33 -3.53 -1.00
C THR A 103 -5.68 -2.42 -1.83
N ILE A 104 -4.74 -1.65 -1.23
CA ILE A 104 -4.00 -0.61 -1.95
C ILE A 104 -3.14 -1.20 -3.06
N LEU A 105 -2.44 -2.31 -2.79
CA LEU A 105 -1.58 -2.96 -3.78
C LEU A 105 -2.38 -3.48 -4.98
N ALA A 106 -3.56 -4.06 -4.76
CA ALA A 106 -4.44 -4.50 -5.84
C ALA A 106 -5.01 -3.31 -6.62
N ALA A 107 -5.46 -2.25 -5.92
CA ALA A 107 -5.94 -1.04 -6.57
C ALA A 107 -4.86 -0.36 -7.42
N TYR A 108 -3.59 -0.40 -7.02
CA TYR A 108 -2.49 0.10 -7.85
C TYR A 108 -2.35 -0.68 -9.17
N LEU A 109 -2.45 -2.01 -9.14
CA LEU A 109 -2.42 -2.81 -10.37
C LEU A 109 -3.60 -2.49 -11.29
N VAL A 110 -4.80 -2.32 -10.71
CA VAL A 110 -5.99 -1.88 -11.46
C VAL A 110 -5.77 -0.51 -12.09
N TYR A 111 -5.17 0.42 -11.36
CA TYR A 111 -4.78 1.73 -11.90
C TYR A 111 -3.80 1.62 -13.08
N GLU A 112 -2.88 0.64 -13.04
CA GLU A 112 -1.98 0.30 -14.16
C GLU A 112 -2.66 -0.55 -15.26
N GLY A 113 -3.99 -0.65 -15.26
CA GLY A 113 -4.78 -1.28 -16.31
C GLY A 113 -5.03 -2.79 -16.16
N TRP A 114 -4.74 -3.35 -14.99
CA TRP A 114 -5.05 -4.76 -14.74
C TRP A 114 -6.55 -4.99 -14.53
N ASP A 115 -7.02 -6.16 -14.96
CA ASP A 115 -8.31 -6.68 -14.51
C ASP A 115 -8.32 -6.81 -12.97
N PRO A 116 -9.39 -6.37 -12.28
CA PRO A 116 -9.38 -6.31 -10.83
C PRO A 116 -9.34 -7.68 -10.16
N ILE A 117 -9.91 -8.73 -10.78
CA ILE A 117 -9.84 -10.09 -10.25
C ILE A 117 -8.41 -10.59 -10.33
N LYS A 118 -7.76 -10.42 -11.50
CA LYS A 118 -6.35 -10.79 -11.69
C LYS A 118 -5.41 -10.02 -10.76
N ALA A 119 -5.68 -8.74 -10.51
CA ALA A 119 -4.91 -7.94 -9.57
C ALA A 119 -5.00 -8.51 -8.13
N ILE A 120 -6.21 -8.83 -7.68
CA ILE A 120 -6.45 -9.44 -6.37
C ILE A 120 -5.74 -10.79 -6.24
N ASP A 121 -5.89 -11.66 -7.25
CA ASP A 121 -5.29 -12.99 -7.25
C ASP A 121 -3.76 -12.92 -7.26
N TYR A 122 -3.18 -12.00 -8.03
CA TYR A 122 -1.74 -11.79 -8.05
C TYR A 122 -1.22 -11.33 -6.68
N VAL A 123 -1.87 -10.34 -6.05
CA VAL A 123 -1.50 -9.91 -4.69
C VAL A 123 -1.60 -11.08 -3.70
N ARG A 124 -2.63 -11.91 -3.77
CA ARG A 124 -2.80 -13.08 -2.90
C ARG A 124 -1.77 -14.19 -3.16
N SER A 125 -1.29 -14.33 -4.40
CA SER A 125 -0.25 -15.30 -4.73
C SER A 125 1.10 -14.95 -4.08
N ILE A 126 1.39 -13.65 -3.92
CA ILE A 126 2.59 -13.15 -3.25
C ILE A 126 2.39 -13.09 -1.73
N GLN A 127 1.20 -12.64 -1.32
CA GLN A 127 0.82 -12.46 0.08
C GLN A 127 -0.47 -13.22 0.39
N PRO A 128 -0.37 -14.51 0.76
CA PRO A 128 -1.52 -15.30 1.16
C PRO A 128 -2.29 -14.62 2.31
N GLY A 129 -3.61 -14.52 2.17
CA GLY A 129 -4.49 -13.84 3.11
C GLY A 129 -4.63 -12.32 2.90
N ALA A 130 -4.06 -11.76 1.84
CA ALA A 130 -4.31 -10.36 1.46
C ALA A 130 -5.77 -10.12 1.05
N ILE A 131 -6.25 -8.89 1.30
CA ILE A 131 -7.63 -8.44 1.03
C ILE A 131 -8.62 -9.30 1.85
N GLN A 132 -8.79 -8.91 3.11
CA GLN A 132 -9.30 -9.77 4.18
C GLN A 132 -10.82 -9.73 4.31
N THR A 133 -11.47 -8.65 3.86
CA THR A 133 -12.91 -8.48 4.01
C THR A 133 -13.60 -8.37 2.65
N THR A 134 -14.90 -8.71 2.63
CA THR A 134 -15.74 -8.54 1.44
C THR A 134 -15.81 -7.09 0.99
N ALA A 135 -15.83 -6.14 1.93
CA ALA A 135 -15.78 -4.71 1.63
C ALA A 135 -14.47 -4.31 0.93
N GLN A 136 -13.32 -4.82 1.39
CA GLN A 136 -12.03 -4.57 0.75
C GLN A 136 -11.95 -5.17 -0.66
N TYR A 137 -12.50 -6.37 -0.84
CA TYR A 137 -12.61 -6.98 -2.15
C TYR A 137 -13.50 -6.16 -3.08
N ALA A 138 -14.72 -5.83 -2.64
CA ALA A 138 -15.69 -5.07 -3.42
C ALA A 138 -15.14 -3.71 -3.85
N THR A 139 -14.43 -2.99 -2.97
CA THR A 139 -13.90 -1.68 -3.32
C THR A 139 -12.86 -1.72 -4.43
N VAL A 140 -12.09 -2.81 -4.58
CA VAL A 140 -11.15 -2.97 -5.71
C VAL A 140 -11.91 -3.16 -7.03
N ILE A 141 -13.03 -3.87 -7.00
CA ILE A 141 -13.92 -4.04 -8.17
C ILE A 141 -14.54 -2.69 -8.56
N GLU A 142 -15.16 -2.01 -7.59
CA GLU A 142 -15.76 -0.68 -7.77
C GLU A 142 -14.74 0.34 -8.27
N PHE A 143 -13.48 0.23 -7.82
CA PHE A 143 -12.40 1.10 -8.28
C PHE A 143 -12.07 0.89 -9.76
N ALA A 144 -12.12 -0.34 -10.27
CA ALA A 144 -11.91 -0.58 -11.71
C ALA A 144 -13.01 0.06 -12.57
N GLU A 145 -14.26 0.00 -12.12
CA GLU A 145 -15.40 0.67 -12.77
C GLU A 145 -15.21 2.19 -12.76
N TYR A 146 -14.86 2.74 -11.60
CA TYR A 146 -14.56 4.16 -11.42
C TYR A 146 -13.44 4.63 -12.36
N MET A 147 -12.32 3.92 -12.42
CA MET A 147 -11.20 4.24 -13.31
C MET A 147 -11.61 4.21 -14.78
N SER A 148 -12.51 3.31 -15.17
CA SER A 148 -13.02 3.22 -16.53
C SER A 148 -13.96 4.37 -16.91
N MET A 149 -14.58 5.05 -15.94
CA MET A 149 -15.43 6.21 -16.18
C MET A 149 -14.63 7.51 -16.32
N ILE A 150 -13.55 7.67 -15.54
CA ILE A 150 -12.74 8.91 -15.54
C ILE A 150 -11.68 8.95 -16.66
N ASN A 151 -11.31 7.81 -17.21
CA ASN A 151 -10.34 7.70 -18.32
C ASN A 151 -11.01 7.70 -19.71
N ARG A 152 -12.32 7.96 -19.77
CA ARG A 152 -13.05 8.27 -21.00
C ARG A 152 -13.09 9.78 -21.20
#